data_AF-A0A2P2KWQ5-F1
#
_entry.id   AF-A0A2P2KWQ5-F1
#
_cell.length_a   1.000
_cell.length_b   1.000
_cell.length_c   1.000
_cell.angle_alpha   90.00
_cell.angle_beta   90.00
_cell.angle_gamma   90.00
#
_symmetry.space_group_name_H-M   'P 1'
#
loop_
_entity.id
_entity.type
_entity.pdbx_description
1 polymer ?
#
loop_
_entity_poly.entity_id
_entity_poly.type
_entity_poly.pdbx_seq_one_letter_code
_entity_poly.pdbx_strand_id
1 'polypeptide(L)'
;MAAAEEKPVAAEQVEYLDVLSKDGQKIGVSKPRAHVHRDGDYHRAVHVWIFAESTKQLLLQRRADCKDSWPGLWDISSAGHISAGDSSLVTARRELQEELGIALPKDAFELIFIFLQEWLVNQILSSFCGL
;
A
#
# COMPACT_ATOMS: atom_id res chain seq x y z
N MET A 1 -34.06 8.62 30.04
CA MET A 1 -33.11 7.70 29.38
C MET A 1 -33.13 8.04 27.90
N ALA A 2 -32.13 8.78 27.42
CA ALA A 2 -32.00 9.08 26.01
C ALA A 2 -31.44 7.82 25.31
N ALA A 3 -32.12 7.38 24.24
CA ALA A 3 -31.62 6.31 23.39
C ALA A 3 -30.30 6.78 22.75
N ALA A 4 -29.25 5.96 22.85
CA ALA A 4 -28.01 6.20 22.13
C ALA A 4 -28.30 6.05 20.63
N GLU A 5 -28.07 7.11 19.86
CA GLU A 5 -28.05 7.04 18.40
C GLU A 5 -26.85 6.21 17.98
N GLU A 6 -27.09 5.06 17.36
CA GLU A 6 -26.04 4.27 16.73
C GLU A 6 -25.47 5.06 15.55
N LYS A 7 -24.19 5.44 15.67
CA LYS A 7 -23.44 6.12 14.62
C LYS A 7 -23.27 5.14 13.45
N PRO A 8 -23.59 5.52 12.20
CA PRO A 8 -23.46 4.61 11.07
C PRO A 8 -21.98 4.23 10.91
N VAL A 9 -21.71 2.92 10.94
CA VAL A 9 -20.39 2.36 10.62
C VAL A 9 -20.14 2.66 9.15
N ALA A 10 -19.12 3.46 8.85
CA ALA A 10 -18.71 3.72 7.48
C ALA A 10 -18.40 2.38 6.80
N ALA A 11 -19.02 2.11 5.66
CA ALA A 11 -18.78 0.87 4.92
C ALA A 11 -17.29 0.81 4.55
N GLU A 12 -16.57 -0.22 5.02
CA GLU A 12 -15.20 -0.47 4.59
C GLU A 12 -15.20 -0.65 3.08
N GLN A 13 -14.54 0.27 2.37
CA GLN A 13 -14.35 0.13 0.94
C GLN A 13 -13.32 -0.97 0.72
N VAL A 14 -13.77 -2.10 0.17
CA VAL A 14 -12.90 -3.21 -0.18
C VAL A 14 -11.95 -2.79 -1.29
N GLU A 15 -10.65 -2.75 -1.01
CA GLU A 15 -9.62 -2.46 -2.01
C GLU A 15 -9.50 -3.63 -3.00
N TYR A 16 -9.56 -3.33 -4.30
CA TYR A 16 -9.33 -4.27 -5.39
C TYR A 16 -7.97 -4.01 -6.05
N LEU A 17 -7.28 -5.10 -6.41
CA LEU A 17 -5.99 -5.06 -7.09
C LEU A 17 -6.06 -5.83 -8.42
N ASP A 18 -5.37 -5.32 -9.44
CA ASP A 18 -5.21 -6.04 -10.71
C ASP A 18 -4.25 -7.22 -10.54
N VAL A 19 -4.68 -8.40 -11.00
CA VAL A 19 -3.84 -9.60 -11.06
C VAL A 19 -2.95 -9.54 -12.31
N LEU A 20 -1.70 -9.94 -12.13
CA LEU A 20 -0.67 -9.92 -13.15
C LEU A 20 -0.12 -11.30 -13.44
N SER A 21 0.49 -11.43 -14.62
CA SER A 21 1.44 -12.50 -14.90
C SER A 21 2.77 -12.26 -14.16
N LYS A 22 3.64 -13.27 -14.14
CA LYS A 22 5.00 -13.16 -13.60
C LYS A 22 5.85 -12.07 -14.30
N ASP A 23 5.56 -11.80 -15.57
CA ASP A 23 6.20 -10.74 -16.36
C ASP A 23 5.60 -9.34 -16.10
N GLY A 24 4.69 -9.23 -15.12
CA GLY A 24 4.07 -7.98 -14.70
C GLY A 24 2.95 -7.47 -15.60
N GLN A 25 2.44 -8.29 -16.54
CA GLN A 25 1.35 -7.93 -17.44
C GLN A 25 -0.01 -8.20 -16.82
N LYS A 26 -0.98 -7.30 -16.98
CA LYS A 26 -2.36 -7.52 -16.49
C LYS A 26 -2.99 -8.70 -17.22
N ILE A 27 -3.66 -9.59 -16.48
CA ILE A 27 -4.37 -10.75 -17.07
C ILE A 27 -5.88 -10.52 -17.25
N GLY A 28 -6.35 -9.30 -16.99
CA GLY A 28 -7.77 -8.93 -17.12
C GLY A 28 -8.66 -9.35 -15.95
N VAL A 29 -8.06 -9.73 -14.82
CA VAL A 29 -8.77 -10.08 -13.58
C VAL A 29 -8.33 -9.13 -12.48
N SER A 30 -9.29 -8.66 -11.68
CA SER A 30 -9.02 -7.92 -10.44
C SER A 30 -9.70 -8.64 -9.28
N LYS A 31 -9.05 -8.68 -8.12
CA LYS A 31 -9.56 -9.36 -6.91
C LYS A 31 -9.45 -8.44 -5.70
N PRO A 32 -10.26 -8.64 -4.64
CA PRO A 32 -10.02 -8.01 -3.35
C PRO A 32 -8.60 -8.26 -2.86
N ARG A 33 -7.95 -7.27 -2.24
CA ARG A 33 -6.57 -7.38 -1.70
C ARG A 33 -6.35 -8.66 -0.90
N ALA A 34 -7.28 -8.99 -0.01
CA ALA A 34 -7.21 -10.19 0.83
C ALA A 34 -7.17 -11.49 -0.01
N HIS A 35 -7.88 -11.55 -1.13
CA HIS A 35 -7.88 -12.71 -2.02
C HIS A 35 -6.58 -12.81 -2.81
N VAL A 36 -6.06 -11.68 -3.30
CA VAL A 36 -4.74 -11.63 -3.99
C VAL A 36 -3.64 -12.15 -3.07
N HIS A 37 -3.60 -11.68 -1.81
CA HIS A 37 -2.60 -12.10 -0.84
C HIS A 37 -2.76 -13.57 -0.42
N ARG A 38 -4.00 -14.05 -0.26
CA ARG A 38 -4.28 -15.46 0.07
C ARG A 38 -3.87 -16.40 -1.07
N ASP A 39 -4.20 -16.06 -2.30
CA ASP A 39 -3.98 -16.91 -3.48
C ASP A 39 -2.53 -16.85 -3.98
N GLY A 40 -1.74 -15.87 -3.50
CA GLY A 40 -0.36 -15.65 -3.95
C GLY A 40 -0.28 -15.03 -5.34
N ASP A 41 -1.32 -14.30 -5.75
CA ASP A 41 -1.39 -13.68 -7.07
C ASP A 41 -0.41 -12.49 -7.17
N TYR A 42 0.26 -12.39 -8.33
CA TYR A 42 1.08 -11.22 -8.62
C TYR A 42 0.20 -9.98 -8.77
N HIS A 43 0.61 -8.90 -8.12
CA HIS A 43 -0.05 -7.59 -8.13
C HIS A 43 1.03 -6.51 -8.00
N ARG A 44 0.68 -5.24 -8.25
CA ARG A 44 1.65 -4.14 -8.15
C ARG A 44 1.52 -3.41 -6.82
N ALA A 45 2.66 -2.94 -6.34
CA ALA A 45 2.78 -1.96 -5.27
C ALA A 45 3.73 -0.85 -5.72
N VAL A 46 3.68 0.29 -5.04
CA VAL A 46 4.63 1.39 -5.20
C VAL A 46 5.46 1.54 -3.93
N HIS A 47 6.74 1.81 -4.13
CA HIS A 47 7.68 2.19 -3.08
C HIS A 47 8.14 3.62 -3.36
N VAL A 48 7.83 4.54 -2.45
CA VAL A 48 8.25 5.94 -2.54
C VAL A 48 9.45 6.16 -1.63
N TRP A 49 10.51 6.74 -2.19
CA TRP A 49 11.73 7.10 -1.48
C TRP A 49 11.93 8.60 -1.56
N ILE A 50 11.83 9.30 -0.43
CA ILE A 50 12.10 10.73 -0.33
C ILE A 50 13.55 10.93 0.09
N PHE A 51 14.34 11.42 -0.87
CA PHE A 51 15.73 11.77 -0.65
C PHE A 51 15.92 13.28 -0.73
N ALA A 52 16.38 13.88 0.36
CA ALA A 52 16.68 15.30 0.42
C ALA A 52 18.07 15.55 -0.15
N GLU A 53 18.16 16.04 -1.40
CA GLU A 53 19.44 16.26 -2.07
C GLU A 53 20.36 17.25 -1.34
N SER A 54 19.80 18.25 -0.66
CA SER A 54 20.53 19.28 0.07
C SER A 54 21.24 18.75 1.31
N THR A 55 20.61 17.84 2.05
CA THR A 55 21.15 17.26 3.28
C THR A 55 21.72 15.85 3.10
N LYS A 56 21.51 15.24 1.93
CA LYS A 56 21.84 13.83 1.62
C LYS A 56 21.18 12.84 2.59
N GLN A 57 19.98 13.17 3.05
CA GLN A 57 19.21 12.35 3.98
C GLN A 57 18.09 11.60 3.28
N LEU A 58 17.83 10.38 3.75
CA LEU A 58 16.72 9.56 3.31
C LEU A 58 15.67 9.51 4.41
N LEU A 59 14.41 9.79 4.07
CA LEU A 59 13.31 9.68 5.02
C LEU A 59 12.90 8.20 5.15
N LEU A 60 12.93 7.68 6.37
CA LEU A 60 12.35 6.38 6.71
C LEU A 60 11.10 6.59 7.56
N GLN A 61 10.11 5.71 7.39
CA GLN A 61 8.89 5.73 8.17
C GLN A 61 8.96 4.65 9.25
N ARG A 62 8.46 4.93 10.45
CA ARG A 62 8.11 3.86 11.40
C ARG A 62 6.64 3.49 11.20
N ARG A 63 6.37 2.23 10.86
CA ARG A 63 5.01 1.74 10.58
C ARG A 63 4.13 1.88 11.80
N ALA A 64 2.87 2.28 11.58
CA ALA A 64 1.88 2.35 12.64
C ALA A 64 1.61 0.96 13.23
N ASP A 65 1.31 0.90 14.53
CA ASP A 65 1.09 -0.37 15.23
C ASP A 65 -0.18 -1.10 14.77
N CYS A 66 -1.10 -0.39 14.11
CA CYS A 66 -2.34 -0.94 13.58
C CYS A 66 -2.20 -1.58 12.18
N LYS A 67 -1.01 -1.56 11.56
CA LYS A 67 -0.81 -2.20 10.25
C LYS A 67 -0.84 -3.72 10.37
N ASP A 68 -1.58 -4.39 9.49
CA ASP A 68 -1.69 -5.87 9.41
C ASP A 68 -0.34 -6.59 9.30
N SER A 69 0.67 -5.93 8.75
CA SER A 69 1.99 -6.49 8.49
C SER A 69 3.08 -5.59 9.04
N TRP A 70 3.98 -6.21 9.81
CA TRP A 70 5.20 -5.59 10.36
C TRP A 70 4.94 -4.31 11.18
N PRO A 71 4.02 -4.31 12.17
CA PRO A 71 3.74 -3.13 12.97
C PRO A 71 4.97 -2.66 13.75
N GLY A 72 5.15 -1.34 13.87
CA GLY A 72 6.23 -0.72 14.64
C GLY A 72 7.64 -0.80 14.03
N LEU A 73 7.83 -1.50 12.91
CA LEU A 73 9.13 -1.60 12.23
C LEU A 73 9.42 -0.37 11.36
N TRP A 74 10.71 -0.16 11.07
CA TRP A 74 11.15 0.82 10.09
C TRP A 74 10.87 0.33 8.67
N ASP A 75 10.43 1.25 7.83
CA ASP A 75 10.07 1.04 6.43
C ASP A 75 10.58 2.21 5.59
N ILE A 76 10.41 2.10 4.28
CA ILE A 76 10.68 3.16 3.32
C ILE A 76 9.78 4.39 3.57
N SER A 77 9.97 5.49 2.82
CA SER A 77 9.26 6.73 3.12
C SER A 77 7.73 6.58 3.05
N SER A 78 7.23 5.87 2.03
CA SER A 78 5.81 5.46 1.94
C SER A 78 5.67 4.30 0.95
N ALA A 79 4.70 3.41 1.20
CA ALA A 79 4.47 2.24 0.36
C ALA A 79 2.98 1.84 0.35
N GLY A 80 2.50 1.36 -0.79
CA GLY A 80 1.13 0.85 -0.87
C GLY A 80 0.83 0.08 -2.15
N HIS A 81 -0.31 -0.59 -2.18
CA HIS A 81 -0.74 -1.36 -3.34
C HIS A 81 -1.30 -0.42 -4.42
N ILE A 82 -1.09 -0.77 -5.68
CA ILE A 82 -1.75 -0.08 -6.80
C ILE A 82 -3.14 -0.66 -6.94
N SER A 83 -4.15 0.17 -6.68
CA SER A 83 -5.55 -0.20 -6.85
C SER A 83 -5.85 -0.57 -8.31
N ALA A 84 -6.87 -1.40 -8.52
CA ALA A 84 -7.26 -1.86 -9.85
C ALA A 84 -7.52 -0.69 -10.79
N GLY A 85 -6.89 -0.71 -11.98
CA GLY A 85 -6.98 0.37 -12.95
C GLY A 85 -6.04 1.56 -12.71
N ASP A 86 -5.48 1.74 -11.52
CA ASP A 86 -4.61 2.87 -11.20
C ASP A 86 -3.20 2.74 -11.80
N SER A 87 -2.49 3.87 -11.80
CA SER A 87 -1.09 3.97 -12.19
C SER A 87 -0.18 4.12 -10.98
N SER A 88 1.11 3.81 -11.15
CA SER A 88 2.12 3.97 -10.11
C SER A 88 2.20 5.41 -9.60
N LEU A 89 2.13 6.41 -10.49
CA LEU A 89 2.23 7.82 -10.07
C LEU A 89 1.01 8.28 -9.27
N VAL A 90 -0.20 7.86 -9.68
CA VAL A 90 -1.44 8.18 -8.93
C VAL A 90 -1.38 7.56 -7.54
N THR A 91 -1.00 6.28 -7.46
CA THR A 91 -0.87 5.55 -6.19
C THR A 91 0.19 6.16 -5.30
N ALA A 92 1.40 6.43 -5.83
CA ALA A 92 2.50 7.02 -5.05
C ALA A 92 2.13 8.36 -4.42
N ARG A 93 1.40 9.20 -5.15
CA ARG A 93 0.92 10.49 -4.63
C ARG A 93 -0.15 10.31 -3.57
N ARG A 94 -1.08 9.36 -3.75
CA ARG A 94 -2.14 9.04 -2.79
C ARG A 94 -1.54 8.51 -1.49
N GLU A 95 -0.73 7.46 -1.55
CA GLU A 95 -0.12 6.82 -0.38
C GLU A 95 0.76 7.80 0.41
N LEU A 96 1.57 8.61 -0.29
CA LEU A 96 2.41 9.61 0.37
C LEU A 96 1.57 10.65 1.14
N GLN A 97 0.43 11.05 0.58
CA GLN A 97 -0.49 11.97 1.24
C GLN A 97 -1.22 11.32 2.42
N GLU A 98 -1.64 10.06 2.29
CA GLU A 98 -2.37 9.32 3.33
C GLU A 98 -1.46 8.97 4.52
N GLU A 99 -0.22 8.56 4.25
CA GLU A 99 0.70 8.07 5.29
C GLU A 99 1.52 9.17 5.97
N LEU A 100 1.93 10.20 5.22
CA LEU A 100 2.81 11.27 5.71
C LEU A 100 2.18 12.66 5.64
N GLY A 101 1.01 12.82 5.03
CA GLY A 101 0.38 14.13 4.86
C GLY A 101 1.07 15.00 3.79
N ILE A 102 1.95 14.43 2.96
CA ILE A 102 2.78 15.18 2.00
C ILE A 102 2.14 15.17 0.60
N ALA A 103 1.77 16.36 0.12
CA ALA A 103 1.34 16.58 -1.26
C ALA A 103 2.48 17.14 -2.09
N LEU A 104 2.85 16.44 -3.17
CA LEU A 104 3.84 16.91 -4.15
C LEU A 104 3.26 16.94 -5.57
N PRO A 105 3.76 17.86 -6.42
CA PRO A 105 3.39 17.90 -7.83
C PRO A 105 3.97 16.69 -8.57
N LYS A 106 3.42 16.38 -9.74
CA LYS A 106 3.77 15.17 -10.52
C LYS A 106 5.24 15.09 -10.92
N ASP A 107 5.88 16.24 -11.13
CA ASP A 107 7.26 16.39 -11.57
C ASP A 107 8.28 16.26 -10.43
N ALA A 108 7.82 16.18 -9.18
CA ALA A 108 8.64 15.79 -8.05
C ALA A 108 8.88 14.26 -7.96
N PHE A 109 8.24 13.46 -8.82
CA PHE A 109 8.35 12.01 -8.83
C PHE A 109 9.11 11.53 -10.07
N GLU A 110 10.11 10.69 -9.84
CA GLU A 110 10.85 10.00 -10.89
C GLU A 110 10.68 8.48 -10.71
N LEU A 111 10.26 7.79 -11.78
CA LEU A 111 10.22 6.33 -11.78
C LEU A 111 11.63 5.80 -12.07
N ILE A 112 12.28 5.24 -11.06
CA ILE A 112 13.65 4.71 -11.20
C ILE A 112 13.62 3.32 -11.87
N PHE A 113 12.85 2.37 -11.33
CA PHE A 113 12.74 1.02 -11.89
C PHE A 113 11.47 0.29 -11.43
N ILE A 114 11.18 -0.81 -12.11
CA ILE A 114 10.17 -1.81 -11.74
C ILE A 114 10.89 -3.16 -11.69
N PHE A 115 10.62 -3.95 -10.66
CA PHE A 115 11.21 -5.28 -10.49
C PHE A 115 10.19 -6.26 -9.93
N LEU A 116 10.41 -7.54 -10.20
CA LEU A 116 9.61 -8.62 -9.61
C LEU A 116 10.15 -8.94 -8.22
N GLN A 117 9.25 -9.03 -7.25
CA GLN A 117 9.57 -9.38 -5.87
C GLN A 117 8.76 -10.58 -5.43
N GLU A 118 9.42 -11.63 -4.96
CA GLU A 118 8.81 -12.85 -4.45
C GLU A 118 9.24 -13.01 -2.98
N TRP A 119 8.27 -13.19 -2.08
CA TRP A 119 8.52 -13.41 -0.66
C TRP A 119 8.04 -14.79 -0.26
N LEU A 120 8.91 -15.56 0.39
CA LEU A 120 8.49 -16.76 1.11
C LEU A 120 8.08 -16.36 2.52
N VAL A 121 6.77 -16.21 2.75
CA VAL A 121 6.23 -15.94 4.09
C VAL A 121 5.81 -17.29 4.70
N ASN A 122 6.45 -17.70 5.80
CA ASN A 122 6.01 -18.86 6.56
C ASN A 122 4.57 -18.60 7.05
N GLN A 123 3.60 -19.39 6.60
CA GLN A 123 2.15 -19.19 6.84
C GLN A 123 1.74 -19.40 8.31
N ILE A 124 2.15 -18.53 9.23
CA ILE A 124 1.45 -18.32 10.51
C ILE A 124 1.63 -16.84 10.85
N LEU A 125 0.51 -16.17 11.21
CA LEU A 125 0.36 -14.77 11.61
C LEU A 125 -0.31 -13.87 10.54
N SER A 126 -1.55 -14.19 10.20
CA SER A 126 -2.55 -13.18 9.86
C SER A 126 -3.35 -12.83 11.12
N SER A 127 -2.77 -12.06 12.05
CA SER A 127 -3.58 -11.40 13.08
C SER A 127 -4.17 -10.13 12.47
N PHE A 128 -5.43 -10.21 12.07
CA PHE A 128 -6.28 -9.07 11.78
C PHE A 128 -6.37 -8.20 13.05
N CYS A 129 -5.98 -6.93 12.95
CA CYS A 129 -6.35 -5.93 13.95
C CYS A 129 -7.60 -5.21 13.44
N GLY A 130 -8.76 -5.74 13.80
CA GLY A 130 -10.04 -5.05 13.66
C GLY A 130 -10.69 -4.94 15.03
N LEU A 131 -10.59 -3.75 15.63
CA LEU A 131 -11.58 -3.04 16.45
C LEU A 131 -10.99 -1.72 16.96
#